data_AF-A0A0D0BBP7-F1
#
_entry.id   AF-A0A0D0BBP7-F1
#
_cell.length_a   1.000
_cell.length_b   1.000
_cell.length_c   1.000
_cell.angle_alpha   90.00
_cell.angle_beta   90.00
_cell.angle_gamma   90.00
#
_symmetry.space_group_name_H-M   'P 1'
#
loop_
_entity.id
_entity.type
_entity.pdbx_description
1 polymer ?
#
loop_
_entity_poly.entity_id
_entity_poly.type
_entity_poly.pdbx_seq_one_letter_code
_entity_poly.pdbx_strand_id
1 'polypeptide(L)'
;MAISNPTTSVAEQTISGQSKHSRSKAVEDSMMLQRFQDVLHDQAVPLHKRLAKPSLSEYEVAEDQVELEKVGEKLGKTTEALQKLEWLVGAKDQEDYCKKAADPFLTLCINLQVLMIHSHEKLIACKFEYHRIEWTFRC
;
A
#
# COMPACT_ATOMS: atom_id res chain seq x y z
N MET A 1 -27.34 -53.56 15.58
CA MET A 1 -25.96 -53.13 15.23
C MET A 1 -26.09 -52.04 14.18
N ALA A 2 -25.90 -50.77 14.57
CA ALA A 2 -25.92 -49.63 13.64
C ALA A 2 -24.48 -49.20 13.40
N ILE A 3 -24.04 -49.27 12.15
CA ILE A 3 -22.70 -48.87 11.71
C ILE A 3 -22.77 -47.36 11.43
N SER A 4 -22.14 -46.57 12.29
CA SER A 4 -21.93 -45.14 12.09
C SER A 4 -20.84 -44.92 11.05
N ASN A 5 -21.19 -44.33 9.90
CA ASN A 5 -20.23 -43.88 8.89
C ASN A 5 -19.48 -42.62 9.39
N PRO A 6 -18.14 -42.56 9.33
CA PRO A 6 -17.38 -41.35 9.60
C PRO A 6 -16.95 -40.72 8.27
N THR A 7 -17.77 -39.83 7.69
CA THR A 7 -17.37 -39.18 6.42
C THR A 7 -17.84 -37.73 6.32
N THR A 8 -17.71 -36.96 7.40
CA THR A 8 -18.14 -35.55 7.42
C THR A 8 -17.17 -34.60 8.11
N SER A 9 -15.90 -34.97 8.35
CA SER A 9 -14.94 -34.06 9.03
C SER A 9 -13.86 -33.45 8.14
N VAL A 10 -13.64 -33.97 6.93
CA VAL A 10 -12.49 -33.53 6.10
C VAL A 10 -12.85 -32.35 5.18
N ALA A 11 -14.10 -32.24 4.74
CA ALA A 11 -14.54 -31.17 3.83
C ALA A 11 -14.81 -29.82 4.55
N GLU A 12 -15.19 -29.83 5.82
CA GLU A 12 -15.40 -28.59 6.58
C GLU A 12 -14.08 -27.94 7.05
N GLN A 13 -13.03 -28.73 7.25
CA GLN A 13 -11.72 -28.22 7.68
C GLN A 13 -10.96 -27.49 6.55
N THR A 14 -11.08 -27.94 5.30
CA THR A 14 -10.41 -27.30 4.16
C THR A 14 -11.00 -25.92 3.83
N ILE A 15 -12.33 -25.75 3.95
CA ILE A 15 -13.00 -24.46 3.71
C ILE A 15 -12.71 -23.46 4.84
N SER A 16 -12.66 -23.93 6.09
CA SER A 16 -12.32 -23.11 7.26
C SER A 16 -10.90 -22.55 7.18
N GLY A 17 -9.92 -23.36 6.75
CA GLY A 17 -8.53 -22.93 6.58
C GLY A 17 -8.33 -21.86 5.50
N GLN A 18 -9.02 -21.99 4.36
CA GLN A 18 -8.94 -21.00 3.28
C GLN A 18 -9.51 -19.64 3.70
N SER A 19 -10.63 -19.62 4.43
CA SER A 19 -11.23 -18.38 4.95
C SER A 19 -10.35 -17.67 6.00
N LYS A 20 -9.60 -18.42 6.80
CA LYS A 20 -8.64 -17.87 7.77
C LYS A 20 -7.42 -17.27 7.08
N HIS A 21 -6.91 -17.93 6.04
CA HIS A 21 -5.74 -17.43 5.31
C HIS A 21 -6.07 -16.17 4.49
N SER A 22 -7.23 -16.13 3.84
CA SER A 22 -7.69 -14.94 3.10
C SER A 22 -7.89 -13.73 4.01
N ARG A 23 -8.43 -13.96 5.21
CA ARG A 23 -8.61 -12.93 6.23
C ARG A 23 -7.30 -12.44 6.83
N SER A 24 -6.39 -13.35 7.17
CA SER A 24 -5.04 -13.02 7.64
C SER A 24 -4.31 -12.13 6.63
N LYS A 25 -4.44 -12.46 5.35
CA LYS A 25 -3.88 -11.69 4.24
C LYS A 25 -4.54 -10.32 4.10
N ALA A 26 -5.88 -10.22 4.21
CA ALA A 26 -6.58 -8.94 4.17
C ALA A 26 -6.13 -7.97 5.27
N VAL A 27 -5.82 -8.48 6.46
CA VAL A 27 -5.23 -7.68 7.56
C VAL A 27 -3.83 -7.18 7.21
N GLU A 28 -2.98 -8.02 6.64
CA GLU A 28 -1.63 -7.63 6.19
C GLU A 28 -1.68 -6.62 5.05
N ASP A 29 -2.55 -6.83 4.07
CA ASP A 29 -2.77 -5.93 2.94
C ASP A 29 -3.30 -4.56 3.44
N SER A 30 -4.19 -4.55 4.43
CA SER A 30 -4.67 -3.31 5.09
C SER A 30 -3.53 -2.58 5.81
N MET A 31 -2.69 -3.30 6.58
CA MET A 31 -1.49 -2.70 7.21
C MET A 31 -0.52 -2.14 6.17
N MET A 32 -0.34 -2.83 5.05
CA MET A 32 0.50 -2.35 3.94
C MET A 32 -0.06 -1.06 3.33
N LEU A 33 -1.35 -1.01 3.02
CA LEU A 33 -1.99 0.18 2.48
C LEU A 33 -1.92 1.36 3.46
N GLN A 34 -2.07 1.11 4.76
CA GLN A 34 -1.91 2.14 5.79
C GLN A 34 -0.49 2.73 5.75
N ARG A 35 0.54 1.86 5.67
CA ARG A 35 1.93 2.31 5.55
C ARG A 35 2.22 3.04 4.24
N PHE A 36 1.61 2.64 3.13
CA PHE A 36 1.68 3.39 1.89
C PHE A 36 1.06 4.78 2.02
N GLN A 37 -0.08 4.89 2.70
CA GLN A 37 -0.73 6.16 2.97
C GLN A 37 0.17 7.07 3.81
N ASP A 38 0.79 6.54 4.87
CA ASP A 38 1.76 7.27 5.70
C ASP A 38 2.91 7.83 4.83
N VAL A 39 3.51 7.00 3.98
CA VAL A 39 4.61 7.41 3.09
C VAL A 39 4.17 8.49 2.09
N LEU A 40 2.98 8.37 1.52
CA LEU A 40 2.44 9.38 0.60
C LEU A 40 2.18 10.71 1.32
N HIS A 41 1.71 10.67 2.56
CA HIS A 41 1.54 11.86 3.38
C HIS A 41 2.89 12.52 3.69
N ASP A 42 3.88 11.73 4.11
CA ASP A 42 5.24 12.20 4.36
C ASP A 42 5.91 12.77 3.08
N GLN A 43 5.50 12.32 1.90
CA GLN A 43 5.92 12.89 0.62
C GLN A 43 5.21 14.21 0.28
N ALA A 44 3.93 14.35 0.61
CA ALA A 44 3.14 15.56 0.34
C ALA A 44 3.58 16.75 1.21
N VAL A 45 3.93 16.52 2.48
CA VAL A 45 4.35 17.57 3.43
C VAL A 45 5.51 18.43 2.91
N PRO A 46 6.66 17.88 2.46
CA PRO A 46 7.75 18.68 1.93
C PRO A 46 7.39 19.38 0.62
N LEU A 47 6.55 18.79 -0.24
CA LEU A 47 6.06 19.43 -1.47
C LEU A 47 5.26 20.69 -1.16
N HIS A 48 4.28 20.60 -0.25
CA HIS A 48 3.53 21.76 0.22
C HIS A 48 4.44 22.82 0.84
N LYS A 49 5.42 22.41 1.65
CA LYS A 49 6.37 23.33 2.27
C LYS A 49 7.27 24.03 1.24
N ARG A 50 7.64 23.35 0.15
CA ARG A 50 8.39 23.96 -0.95
C ARG A 50 7.53 24.96 -1.70
N LEU A 51 6.33 24.57 -2.14
CA LEU A 51 5.42 25.43 -2.88
C LEU A 51 5.01 26.71 -2.12
N ALA A 52 5.02 26.68 -0.79
CA ALA A 52 4.79 27.87 0.04
C ALA A 52 5.95 28.89 0.02
N LYS A 53 7.12 28.55 -0.55
CA LYS A 53 8.28 29.46 -0.64
C LYS A 53 8.16 30.36 -1.86
N PRO A 54 8.21 31.69 -1.69
CA PRO A 54 8.13 32.64 -2.81
C PRO A 54 9.41 32.70 -3.66
N SER A 55 10.48 31.98 -3.26
CA SER A 55 11.78 31.99 -3.94
C SER A 55 11.95 30.90 -4.99
N LEU A 56 10.92 30.08 -5.24
CA LEU A 56 10.98 29.02 -6.25
C LEU A 56 10.87 29.61 -7.65
N SER A 57 11.63 29.05 -8.59
CA SER A 57 11.45 29.34 -10.01
C SER A 57 10.14 28.75 -10.53
N GLU A 58 9.60 29.33 -11.61
CA GLU A 58 8.34 28.86 -12.23
C GLU A 58 8.41 27.38 -12.63
N TYR A 59 9.59 26.91 -13.06
CA TYR A 59 9.82 25.51 -13.41
C TYR A 59 9.73 24.60 -12.18
N GLU A 60 10.38 24.96 -11.06
CA GLU A 60 10.33 24.18 -9.83
C GLU A 60 8.90 24.15 -9.24
N VAL A 61 8.16 25.26 -9.34
CA VAL A 61 6.75 25.30 -8.96
C VAL A 61 5.92 24.34 -9.80
N ALA A 62 6.09 24.35 -11.13
CA ALA A 62 5.37 23.46 -12.03
C ALA A 62 5.70 21.98 -11.75
N GLU A 63 6.96 21.65 -11.51
CA GLU A 63 7.40 20.30 -11.18
C GLU A 63 6.80 19.82 -9.84
N ASP A 64 6.90 20.63 -8.79
CA ASP A 64 6.36 20.30 -7.47
C ASP A 64 4.83 20.18 -7.49
N GLN A 65 4.13 20.98 -8.29
CA GLN A 65 2.68 20.91 -8.44
C GLN A 65 2.24 19.62 -9.14
N VAL A 66 2.96 19.20 -10.20
CA VAL A 66 2.70 17.93 -10.89
C VAL A 66 2.96 16.75 -9.97
N GLU A 67 4.04 16.77 -9.20
CA GLU A 67 4.35 15.70 -8.25
C GLU A 67 3.30 15.63 -7.12
N LEU A 68 2.85 16.79 -6.63
CA LEU A 68 1.79 16.87 -5.62
C LEU A 68 0.46 16.31 -6.13
N GLU A 69 0.07 16.60 -7.38
CA GLU A 69 -1.12 16.02 -8.01
C GLU A 69 -1.04 14.49 -8.07
N LYS A 70 0.11 13.94 -8.51
CA LYS A 70 0.33 12.48 -8.53
C LYS A 70 0.23 11.86 -7.15
N VAL A 71 0.82 12.50 -6.13
CA VAL A 71 0.72 12.03 -4.74
C VAL A 71 -0.73 12.06 -4.26
N GLY A 72 -1.48 13.12 -4.59
CA GLY A 72 -2.91 13.25 -4.29
C GLY A 72 -3.76 12.15 -4.92
N GLU A 73 -3.56 11.85 -6.20
CA GLU A 73 -4.24 10.74 -6.87
C GLU A 73 -3.95 9.39 -6.22
N LYS A 74 -2.68 9.11 -5.92
CA LYS A 74 -2.27 7.88 -5.25
C LYS A 74 -2.90 7.79 -3.86
N LEU A 75 -2.93 8.88 -3.11
CA LEU A 75 -3.55 8.92 -1.79
C LEU A 75 -5.05 8.63 -1.86
N GLY A 76 -5.75 9.19 -2.85
CA GLY A 76 -7.17 8.90 -3.09
C GLY A 76 -7.41 7.42 -3.36
N LYS A 77 -6.65 6.81 -4.28
CA LYS A 77 -6.74 5.38 -4.63
C LYS A 77 -6.43 4.48 -3.44
N THR A 78 -5.36 4.78 -2.69
CA THR A 78 -4.97 4.02 -1.49
C THR A 78 -6.03 4.11 -0.40
N THR A 79 -6.61 5.31 -0.20
CA THR A 79 -7.68 5.51 0.80
C THR A 79 -8.94 4.75 0.43
N GLU A 80 -9.35 4.76 -0.84
CA GLU A 80 -10.50 3.99 -1.31
C GLU A 80 -10.27 2.47 -1.16
N ALA A 81 -9.07 1.98 -1.48
CA ALA A 81 -8.71 0.58 -1.30
C ALA A 81 -8.70 0.17 0.19
N LEU A 82 -8.21 1.05 1.06
CA LEU A 82 -8.16 0.83 2.49
C LEU A 82 -9.58 0.76 3.08
N GLN A 83 -10.47 1.69 2.70
CA GLN A 83 -11.88 1.66 3.11
C GLN A 83 -12.60 0.37 2.68
N LYS A 84 -12.31 -0.14 1.47
CA LYS A 84 -12.86 -1.43 1.00
C LYS A 84 -12.36 -2.59 1.86
N LEU A 85 -11.09 -2.60 2.25
CA LEU A 85 -10.55 -3.63 3.13
C LEU A 85 -11.06 -3.51 4.56
N GLU A 86 -11.15 -2.30 5.11
CA GLU A 86 -11.74 -2.06 6.43
C GLU A 86 -13.19 -2.53 6.51
N TRP A 87 -13.97 -2.33 5.44
CA TRP A 87 -15.34 -2.85 5.38
C TRP A 87 -15.40 -4.38 5.40
N LEU A 88 -14.37 -5.06 4.87
CA LEU A 88 -14.24 -6.52 4.89
C LEU A 88 -13.69 -7.06 6.21
N VAL A 89 -12.85 -6.26 6.90
CA VAL A 89 -12.23 -6.56 8.20
C VAL A 89 -13.27 -6.28 9.29
N GLY A 90 -14.00 -7.31 9.71
CA GLY A 90 -15.00 -7.19 10.77
C GLY A 90 -14.38 -7.04 12.17
N ALA A 91 -15.21 -6.92 13.21
CA ALA A 91 -14.75 -6.69 14.60
C ALA A 91 -13.74 -7.73 15.15
N LYS A 92 -13.80 -9.00 14.68
CA LYS A 92 -12.81 -10.03 15.05
C LYS A 92 -11.43 -9.81 14.41
N ASP A 93 -11.42 -9.17 13.25
CA ASP A 93 -10.23 -8.98 12.44
C ASP A 93 -9.48 -7.71 12.90
N GLN A 94 -10.18 -6.80 13.58
CA GLN A 94 -9.57 -5.67 14.30
C GLN A 94 -8.67 -6.13 15.45
N GLU A 95 -9.05 -7.18 16.18
CA GLU A 95 -8.21 -7.74 17.24
C GLU A 95 -6.94 -8.39 16.66
N ASP A 96 -7.08 -9.11 15.54
CA ASP A 96 -5.95 -9.67 14.79
C ASP A 96 -5.06 -8.57 14.18
N TYR A 97 -5.63 -7.47 13.69
CA TYR A 97 -4.89 -6.29 13.27
C TYR A 97 -4.06 -5.73 14.42
N CYS A 98 -4.66 -5.49 15.58
CA CYS A 98 -3.93 -4.95 16.74
C CYS A 98 -2.79 -5.88 17.17
N LYS A 99 -3.00 -7.20 17.16
CA LYS A 99 -1.95 -8.19 17.48
C LYS A 99 -0.81 -8.15 16.47
N LYS A 100 -1.14 -8.11 15.17
CA LYS A 100 -0.16 -8.04 14.07
C LYS A 100 0.60 -6.72 14.03
N ALA A 101 -0.08 -5.60 14.29
CA ALA A 101 0.53 -4.28 14.38
C ALA A 101 1.48 -4.17 15.59
N ALA A 102 1.23 -4.92 16.65
CA ALA A 102 2.14 -5.01 17.79
C ALA A 102 3.38 -5.88 17.51
N ASP A 103 3.38 -6.69 16.45
CA ASP A 103 4.55 -7.48 16.05
C ASP A 103 5.59 -6.60 15.35
N PRO A 104 6.79 -6.38 15.96
CA PRO A 104 7.84 -5.56 15.37
C PRO A 104 8.41 -6.16 14.09
N PHE A 105 8.47 -7.49 13.98
CA PHE A 105 9.02 -8.17 12.81
C PHE A 105 8.10 -8.00 11.60
N LEU A 106 6.80 -8.22 11.78
CA LEU A 106 5.82 -8.03 10.72
C LEU A 106 5.79 -6.57 10.25
N THR A 107 5.81 -5.63 11.20
CA THR A 107 5.89 -4.19 10.88
C THR A 107 7.14 -3.86 10.07
N LEU A 108 8.30 -4.40 10.44
CA LEU A 108 9.54 -4.24 9.69
C LEU A 108 9.42 -4.80 8.26
N CYS A 109 8.87 -6.00 8.10
CA CYS A 109 8.66 -6.61 6.78
C CYS A 109 7.76 -5.74 5.88
N ILE A 110 6.65 -5.24 6.44
CA ILE A 110 5.73 -4.36 5.70
C ILE A 110 6.44 -3.07 5.30
N ASN A 111 7.16 -2.43 6.22
CA ASN A 111 7.92 -1.20 5.93
C ASN A 111 8.94 -1.42 4.80
N LEU A 112 9.67 -2.54 4.82
CA LEU A 112 10.62 -2.88 3.76
C LEU A 112 9.93 -3.11 2.41
N GLN A 113 8.78 -3.79 2.40
CA GLN A 113 8.01 -4.00 1.17
C GLN A 113 7.53 -2.67 0.57
N VAL A 114 6.98 -1.78 1.40
CA VAL A 114 6.55 -0.44 0.97
C VAL A 114 7.73 0.34 0.39
N LEU A 115 8.88 0.32 1.06
CA LEU A 115 10.09 0.99 0.59
C LEU A 115 10.58 0.44 -0.75
N MET A 116 10.57 -0.89 -0.92
CA MET A 116 10.99 -1.53 -2.18
C MET A 116 10.07 -1.13 -3.33
N ILE A 117 8.75 -1.21 -3.15
CA ILE A 117 7.78 -0.83 -4.18
C ILE A 117 7.95 0.65 -4.53
N HIS A 118 8.02 1.53 -3.54
CA HIS A 118 8.21 2.96 -3.76
C HIS A 118 9.51 3.27 -4.52
N SER A 119 10.61 2.62 -4.15
CA SER A 119 11.90 2.77 -4.83
C SER A 119 11.84 2.26 -6.27
N HIS A 120 11.15 1.15 -6.50
CA HIS A 120 10.97 0.59 -7.84
C HIS A 120 10.17 1.53 -8.75
N GLU A 121 9.08 2.11 -8.25
CA GLU A 121 8.29 3.11 -8.99
C GLU A 121 9.14 4.32 -9.39
N LYS A 122 9.97 4.84 -8.46
CA LYS A 122 10.90 5.94 -8.75
C LYS A 122 11.93 5.56 -9.81
N LEU A 123 12.51 4.36 -9.74
CA LEU A 123 13.46 3.89 -10.73
C LEU A 123 12.83 3.78 -12.13
N ILE A 124 11.58 3.29 -12.22
CA ILE A 124 10.83 3.25 -13.48
C ILE A 124 10.62 4.66 -14.03
N ALA A 125 10.20 5.61 -13.18
CA ALA A 125 9.99 7.00 -13.59
C ALA A 125 11.30 7.65 -14.08
N CYS A 126 12.40 7.49 -13.35
CA CYS A 126 13.71 7.98 -13.76
C CYS A 126 14.19 7.37 -15.08
N LYS A 127 13.97 6.06 -15.28
CA LYS A 127 14.30 5.39 -16.54
C LYS A 127 13.49 5.96 -17.70
N PHE A 128 12.20 6.20 -17.51
CA PHE A 128 11.33 6.78 -18.53
C PHE A 128 11.80 8.20 -18.91
N GLU A 129 12.07 9.05 -17.92
CA GLU A 129 12.58 10.41 -18.15
C GLU A 129 13.94 10.42 -18.86
N TYR A 130 14.85 9.54 -18.45
CA TYR A 130 16.13 9.37 -19.12
C TYR A 130 15.95 9.01 -20.60
N HIS A 131 15.09 8.04 -20.91
CA HIS A 131 14.81 7.65 -22.30
C HIS A 131 14.17 8.80 -23.10
N ARG A 132 13.25 9.56 -22.49
CA ARG A 132 12.64 10.74 -23.12
C ARG A 132 13.71 11.76 -23.52
N ILE A 133 14.61 12.08 -22.60
CA ILE A 133 15.71 13.03 -22.80
C ILE A 133 16.66 12.53 -23.89
N GLU A 134 17.10 11.27 -23.80
CA GLU A 134 18.00 10.65 -24.78
C GLU A 134 17.43 10.72 -26.21
N TRP A 135 16.12 10.48 -26.36
CA TRP A 135 15.45 10.59 -27.65
C TRP A 135 15.38 12.03 -28.16
N THR A 136 15.08 13.01 -27.30
CA THR A 136 15.07 14.43 -27.71
C THR A 136 16.43 14.97 -28.14
N PHE A 137 17.55 14.43 -27.62
CA PHE A 137 18.90 14.86 -28.00
C PHE A 137 19.52 14.06 -29.16
N ARG A 138 18.95 12.90 -29.51
CA ARG A 138 19.35 12.11 -30.69
C ARG A 138 18.63 12.53 -31.98
N CYS A 139 17.56 13.33 -31.88
CA CYS A 139 16.87 13.97 -32.99
C CYS A 139 17.38 15.40 -33.20
#